data_AF-A0A4P2QFW5-F1
#
_entry.id   AF-A0A4P2QFW5-F1
#
_cell.length_a   1.000
_cell.length_b   1.000
_cell.length_c   1.000
_cell.angle_alpha   90.00
_cell.angle_beta   90.00
_cell.angle_gamma   90.00
#
_symmetry.space_group_name_H-M   'P 1'
#
loop_
_entity.id
_entity.type
_entity.pdbx_description
1 polymer ?
#
loop_
_entity_poly.entity_id
_entity_poly.type
_entity_poly.pdbx_seq_one_letter_code
_entity_poly.pdbx_strand_id
1 'polypeptide(L)'
;MSVVKAAPSFFYYAMADGTSAVDSEAFGKLLDAKGGATGWRNLLDLLDQDPAEPGRLVDPKHDFLPIYKLKRAGSLAAKDPKGIACICPGGLNGLGQDALWQSFRGGAAVDFPELKGTSYEKLVGRHAGAELSAKFLSEFVLDPVVEVDGAKKQIVSGAAAGAKGTLFRASLLYLSSHGWLGGFARGDMNPEYPAALPRPSAGVADDPREAYIPFSAYFVAGKYDMAGRAFSGPEWIILAQCSTLNNTTWAMWARVMARSSPQVRGILGYEEASPAAVASISIATSFFTHLKNKKSFYEAWKAANPGQNWAALVHEDAMGDTLDGWAARKALGGKDLSNYLGSASKATKQVKVADPPPPYRVQVFHKLSAAYGGGTFEIRPDVLDRIDAGLFDESEYRVEISHLAGGKISQVKLQWIHIRDTFKQFDLKTIFSSYSALGAGASVSTKDPKVLVADLATPASKVVVTFTARDAKGLVASGLEGHHSYLWPRVHATGDGLADQRHDAKARGLVYYGV
;
A
#
# COMPACT_ATOMS: atom_id res chain seq x y z
N MET A 1 -14.07 47.61 8.02
CA MET A 1 -13.17 46.70 8.74
C MET A 1 -13.75 45.30 8.65
N SER A 2 -13.17 44.39 7.86
CA SER A 2 -13.65 43.01 7.78
C SER A 2 -13.00 42.19 8.89
N VAL A 3 -13.74 41.96 9.98
CA VAL A 3 -13.34 40.98 10.99
C VAL A 3 -13.55 39.59 10.41
N VAL A 4 -12.48 39.03 9.86
CA VAL A 4 -12.38 37.60 9.54
C VAL A 4 -12.11 36.87 10.86
N LYS A 5 -13.04 36.02 11.32
CA LYS A 5 -12.73 34.74 11.97
C LYS A 5 -14.00 33.99 12.40
N ALA A 6 -14.19 32.83 11.80
CA ALA A 6 -14.36 31.58 12.54
C ALA A 6 -13.82 30.45 11.64
N ALA A 7 -12.64 29.90 11.96
CA ALA A 7 -12.31 28.57 11.45
C ALA A 7 -13.36 27.58 12.01
N PRO A 8 -13.83 26.57 11.24
CA PRO A 8 -14.82 25.62 11.73
C PRO A 8 -14.27 24.83 12.92
N SER A 9 -15.19 24.35 13.76
CA SER A 9 -14.96 23.99 15.16
C SER A 9 -13.99 22.82 15.39
N PHE A 10 -13.78 21.93 14.41
CA PHE A 10 -12.75 20.87 14.47
C PHE A 10 -12.22 20.46 13.07
N PHE A 11 -10.96 20.01 12.99
CA PHE A 11 -10.42 19.19 11.91
C PHE A 11 -10.56 17.71 12.28
N TYR A 12 -10.80 16.85 11.31
CA TYR A 12 -10.98 15.42 11.57
C TYR A 12 -9.78 14.62 11.11
N TYR A 13 -9.41 13.61 11.88
CA TYR A 13 -8.50 12.55 11.43
C TYR A 13 -9.20 11.19 11.48
N ALA A 14 -8.75 10.26 10.65
CA ALA A 14 -9.21 8.88 10.69
C ALA A 14 -8.01 7.94 10.76
N MET A 15 -8.22 6.77 11.34
CA MET A 15 -7.18 5.75 11.47
C MET A 15 -7.73 4.39 11.08
N ALA A 16 -6.89 3.63 10.39
CA ALA A 16 -7.11 2.22 10.16
C ALA A 16 -5.84 1.44 10.47
N ASP A 17 -6.00 0.30 11.13
CA ASP A 17 -4.90 -0.52 11.60
C ASP A 17 -5.10 -2.00 11.28
N GLY A 18 -4.21 -2.51 10.45
CA GLY A 18 -4.16 -3.89 10.01
C GLY A 18 -3.52 -4.88 10.97
N THR A 19 -2.95 -4.38 12.06
CA THR A 19 -2.01 -5.10 12.92
C THR A 19 -2.56 -5.13 14.36
N SER A 20 -1.74 -4.81 15.36
CA SER A 20 -2.10 -4.79 16.79
C SER A 20 -2.74 -3.48 17.29
N ALA A 21 -2.92 -2.48 16.42
CA ALA A 21 -3.53 -1.19 16.74
C ALA A 21 -2.85 -0.33 17.83
N VAL A 22 -1.68 -0.76 18.32
CA VAL A 22 -0.94 -0.10 19.40
C VAL A 22 -0.37 1.24 18.98
N ASP A 23 0.17 1.32 17.78
CA ASP A 23 0.77 2.55 17.25
C ASP A 23 -0.29 3.55 16.82
N SER A 24 -1.40 3.07 16.26
CA SER A 24 -2.60 3.88 16.00
C SER A 24 -3.15 4.52 17.28
N GLU A 25 -3.27 3.77 18.39
CA GLU A 25 -3.66 4.33 19.69
C GLU A 25 -2.72 5.44 20.13
N ALA A 26 -1.41 5.20 20.06
CA ALA A 26 -0.40 6.18 20.48
C ALA A 26 -0.46 7.45 19.62
N PHE A 27 -0.57 7.30 18.29
CA PHE A 27 -0.68 8.41 17.35
C PHE A 27 -1.93 9.26 17.62
N GLY A 28 -3.09 8.63 17.67
CA GLY A 28 -4.35 9.34 17.86
C GLY A 28 -4.46 9.97 19.24
N LYS A 29 -3.94 9.33 20.30
CA LYS A 29 -3.87 9.92 21.65
C LYS A 29 -3.06 11.22 21.68
N LEU A 30 -1.91 11.25 20.98
CA LEU A 30 -1.07 12.44 20.90
C LEU A 30 -1.72 13.56 20.08
N LEU A 31 -2.49 13.19 19.03
CA LEU A 31 -3.25 14.13 18.22
C LEU A 31 -4.45 14.71 18.98
N ASP A 32 -5.22 13.88 19.70
CA ASP A 32 -6.36 14.30 20.53
C ASP A 32 -5.95 15.18 21.71
N ALA A 33 -4.84 14.86 22.39
CA ALA A 33 -4.30 15.69 23.46
C ALA A 33 -3.95 17.11 22.98
N LYS A 34 -3.61 17.25 21.69
CA LYS A 34 -3.41 18.52 21.00
C LYS A 34 -4.72 19.15 20.52
N GLY A 35 -5.77 18.36 20.30
CA GLY A 35 -7.08 18.78 19.79
C GLY A 35 -7.78 19.85 20.61
N GLY A 36 -7.46 19.98 21.91
CA GLY A 36 -7.90 21.12 22.73
C GLY A 36 -7.32 22.48 22.30
N ALA A 37 -6.16 22.51 21.62
CA ALA A 37 -5.48 23.72 21.15
C ALA A 37 -5.48 23.89 19.61
N THR A 38 -5.58 22.80 18.85
CA THR A 38 -5.53 22.78 17.37
C THR A 38 -6.85 22.37 16.71
N GLY A 39 -7.84 21.94 17.49
CA GLY A 39 -9.17 21.57 17.02
C GLY A 39 -9.26 20.20 16.36
N TRP A 40 -8.36 19.24 16.60
CA TRP A 40 -8.49 17.90 16.02
C TRP A 40 -9.46 16.99 16.79
N ARG A 41 -10.23 16.17 16.05
CA ARG A 41 -11.08 15.09 16.57
C ARG A 41 -10.98 13.86 15.69
N ASN A 42 -11.16 12.69 16.29
CA ASN A 42 -11.32 11.49 15.49
C ASN A 42 -12.65 11.54 14.72
N LEU A 43 -12.62 11.24 13.42
CA LEU A 43 -13.81 11.21 12.57
C LEU A 43 -14.79 10.14 13.04
N LEU A 44 -14.28 8.99 13.46
CA LEU A 44 -15.07 7.83 13.80
C LEU A 44 -15.85 8.03 15.10
N ASP A 45 -15.40 8.92 15.99
CA ASP A 45 -16.13 9.31 17.21
C ASP A 45 -17.49 9.97 16.94
N LEU A 46 -17.79 10.31 15.69
CA LEU A 46 -19.12 10.73 15.31
C LEU A 46 -20.11 9.56 15.39
N LEU A 47 -19.69 8.32 15.13
CA LEU A 47 -20.54 7.13 15.17
C LEU A 47 -21.03 6.83 16.59
N ASP A 48 -22.11 6.05 16.68
CA ASP A 48 -22.68 5.66 17.96
C ASP A 48 -21.90 4.50 18.58
N GLN A 49 -21.81 4.50 19.92
CA GLN A 49 -21.27 3.36 20.66
C GLN A 49 -22.22 2.17 20.58
N ASP A 50 -21.66 0.97 20.46
CA ASP A 50 -22.43 -0.25 20.58
C ASP A 50 -22.94 -0.40 22.02
N PRO A 51 -24.26 -0.43 22.26
CA PRO A 51 -24.80 -0.61 23.61
C PRO A 51 -24.40 -1.94 24.24
N ALA A 52 -24.13 -2.97 23.43
CA ALA A 52 -23.69 -4.28 23.90
C ALA A 52 -22.18 -4.35 24.17
N GLU A 53 -21.41 -3.44 23.57
CA GLU A 53 -19.96 -3.42 23.68
C GLU A 53 -19.42 -1.97 23.71
N PRO A 54 -19.39 -1.30 24.87
CA PRO A 54 -19.12 0.14 24.96
C PRO A 54 -17.77 0.63 24.36
N GLY A 55 -16.81 -0.28 24.17
CA GLY A 55 -15.55 0.01 23.50
C GLY A 55 -15.58 -0.10 21.96
N ARG A 56 -16.76 -0.38 21.38
CA ARG A 56 -17.00 -0.51 19.94
C ARG A 56 -17.90 0.62 19.45
N LEU A 57 -17.67 1.06 18.23
CA LEU A 57 -18.51 1.97 17.48
C LEU A 57 -19.25 1.21 16.38
N VAL A 58 -20.48 1.62 16.09
CA VAL A 58 -21.35 0.95 15.12
C VAL A 58 -21.51 1.81 13.89
N ASP A 59 -21.28 1.21 12.72
CA ASP A 59 -21.76 1.74 11.46
C ASP A 59 -22.96 0.90 10.98
N PRO A 60 -24.18 1.47 10.97
CA PRO A 60 -25.38 0.72 10.62
C PRO A 60 -25.40 0.23 9.16
N LYS A 61 -24.55 0.78 8.28
CA LYS A 61 -24.41 0.30 6.89
C LYS A 61 -23.40 -0.85 6.74
N HIS A 62 -22.52 -1.01 7.71
CA HIS A 62 -21.37 -1.89 7.63
C HIS A 62 -21.19 -2.61 8.96
N ASP A 63 -22.16 -3.46 9.29
CA ASP A 63 -22.22 -4.27 10.51
C ASP A 63 -21.01 -5.22 10.71
N PHE A 64 -20.29 -5.51 9.62
CA PHE A 64 -19.05 -6.28 9.61
C PHE A 64 -17.81 -5.50 10.08
N LEU A 65 -17.87 -4.16 10.19
CA LEU A 65 -16.69 -3.37 10.50
C LEU A 65 -16.33 -3.42 12.00
N PRO A 66 -15.11 -3.86 12.34
CA PRO A 66 -14.53 -3.67 13.67
C PRO A 66 -14.04 -2.24 13.82
N ILE A 67 -14.88 -1.38 14.40
CA ILE A 67 -14.50 -0.01 14.77
C ILE A 67 -14.38 0.03 16.29
N TYR A 68 -13.16 0.14 16.80
CA TYR A 68 -12.90 0.07 18.24
C TYR A 68 -12.33 1.37 18.77
N LYS A 69 -12.72 1.73 19.99
CA LYS A 69 -12.05 2.74 20.80
C LYS A 69 -10.94 2.07 21.60
N LEU A 70 -9.71 2.48 21.33
CA LEU A 70 -8.50 1.80 21.76
C LEU A 70 -7.84 2.48 22.94
N LYS A 71 -7.27 1.66 23.83
CA LYS A 71 -6.35 2.06 24.87
C LYS A 71 -5.20 1.08 24.93
N ARG A 72 -4.00 1.59 25.22
CA ARG A 72 -2.82 0.75 25.41
C ARG A 72 -2.97 -0.23 26.58
N ALA A 73 -2.67 -1.50 26.31
CA ALA A 73 -2.59 -2.60 27.29
C ALA A 73 -1.27 -3.38 27.09
N GLY A 74 -0.18 -2.85 27.62
CA GLY A 74 1.15 -3.47 27.46
C GLY A 74 1.65 -3.38 26.02
N SER A 75 1.84 -4.55 25.39
CA SER A 75 2.25 -4.72 23.99
C SER A 75 1.08 -4.85 23.00
N LEU A 76 -0.17 -4.75 23.48
CA LEU A 76 -1.38 -4.85 22.67
C LEU A 76 -2.31 -3.65 22.91
N ALA A 77 -3.25 -3.44 22.00
CA ALA A 77 -4.38 -2.54 22.21
C ALA A 77 -5.54 -3.29 22.89
N ALA A 78 -6.32 -2.58 23.70
CA ALA A 78 -7.54 -3.07 24.32
C ALA A 78 -8.69 -2.09 24.08
N LYS A 79 -9.93 -2.59 24.18
CA LYS A 79 -11.13 -1.78 24.01
C LYS A 79 -11.36 -0.91 25.26
N ASP A 80 -11.61 0.39 25.07
CA ASP A 80 -11.96 1.33 26.14
C ASP A 80 -12.94 2.38 25.59
N PRO A 81 -14.13 2.59 26.21
CA PRO A 81 -15.13 3.56 25.74
C PRO A 81 -14.61 5.00 25.68
N LYS A 82 -13.52 5.32 26.38
CA LYS A 82 -12.83 6.63 26.38
C LYS A 82 -11.54 6.62 25.56
N GLY A 83 -11.28 5.53 24.85
CA GLY A 83 -10.12 5.35 24.00
C GLY A 83 -10.19 6.12 22.68
N ILE A 84 -9.27 5.80 21.79
CA ILE A 84 -9.11 6.41 20.47
C ILE A 84 -9.73 5.52 19.40
N ALA A 85 -10.64 6.06 18.59
CA ALA A 85 -11.32 5.26 17.58
C ALA A 85 -10.40 4.85 16.41
N CYS A 86 -10.48 3.59 15.98
CA CYS A 86 -9.74 3.03 14.86
C CYS A 86 -10.57 1.96 14.16
N ILE A 87 -10.49 1.89 12.83
CA ILE A 87 -10.98 0.73 12.09
C ILE A 87 -9.89 -0.33 12.15
N CYS A 88 -10.22 -1.54 12.61
CA CYS A 88 -9.26 -2.63 12.76
C CYS A 88 -9.62 -3.76 11.79
N PRO A 89 -9.46 -3.63 10.47
CA PRO A 89 -9.96 -4.58 9.45
C PRO A 89 -9.52 -6.04 9.62
N GLY A 90 -8.46 -6.31 10.39
CA GLY A 90 -7.98 -7.64 10.77
C GLY A 90 -8.32 -8.04 12.22
N GLY A 91 -9.13 -7.25 12.93
CA GLY A 91 -9.41 -7.41 14.34
C GLY A 91 -8.42 -6.63 15.20
N LEU A 92 -8.60 -6.63 16.52
CA LEU A 92 -7.72 -5.87 17.44
C LEU A 92 -6.25 -6.28 17.36
N ASN A 93 -6.00 -7.55 17.05
CA ASN A 93 -4.66 -8.12 16.94
C ASN A 93 -4.24 -8.39 15.48
N GLY A 94 -5.07 -8.04 14.50
CA GLY A 94 -4.78 -8.28 13.08
C GLY A 94 -4.99 -9.72 12.60
N LEU A 95 -5.50 -10.63 13.45
CA LEU A 95 -5.54 -12.07 13.18
C LEU A 95 -6.92 -12.66 12.82
N GLY A 96 -7.98 -11.85 12.64
CA GLY A 96 -9.29 -12.40 12.26
C GLY A 96 -10.08 -13.06 13.40
N GLN A 97 -9.61 -12.96 14.64
CA GLN A 97 -10.10 -13.76 15.77
C GLN A 97 -11.18 -13.08 16.62
N ASP A 98 -11.53 -11.83 16.32
CA ASP A 98 -12.50 -11.05 17.07
C ASP A 98 -13.88 -11.72 17.14
N ALA A 99 -14.46 -11.75 18.34
CA ALA A 99 -15.81 -12.30 18.59
C ALA A 99 -16.89 -11.66 17.71
N LEU A 100 -16.71 -10.38 17.32
CA LEU A 100 -17.57 -9.67 16.39
C LEU A 100 -17.84 -10.51 15.12
N TRP A 101 -16.78 -11.06 14.53
CA TRP A 101 -16.87 -11.78 13.27
C TRP A 101 -17.32 -13.22 13.44
N GLN A 102 -17.07 -13.84 14.59
CA GLN A 102 -17.58 -15.18 14.88
C GLN A 102 -19.10 -15.26 14.79
N SER A 103 -19.79 -14.15 15.11
CA SER A 103 -21.25 -14.05 15.03
C SER A 103 -21.76 -13.49 13.69
N PHE A 104 -20.87 -13.05 12.77
CA PHE A 104 -21.28 -12.42 11.53
C PHE A 104 -21.95 -13.42 10.57
N ARG A 105 -23.20 -13.14 10.19
CA ARG A 105 -24.01 -13.88 9.18
C ARG A 105 -24.31 -15.36 9.44
N GLY A 106 -23.91 -15.95 10.57
CA GLY A 106 -24.49 -17.20 11.14
C GLY A 106 -24.72 -18.41 10.19
N GLY A 107 -24.05 -18.48 9.03
CA GLY A 107 -24.18 -19.55 8.04
C GLY A 107 -24.48 -19.11 6.60
N ALA A 108 -24.94 -17.88 6.34
CA ALA A 108 -25.20 -17.41 4.97
C ALA A 108 -23.90 -17.03 4.25
N ALA A 109 -23.67 -17.63 3.07
CA ALA A 109 -22.51 -17.36 2.24
C ALA A 109 -22.57 -15.98 1.59
N VAL A 110 -21.41 -15.34 1.50
CA VAL A 110 -21.17 -14.07 0.83
C VAL A 110 -20.34 -14.34 -0.41
N ASP A 111 -20.82 -13.88 -1.56
CA ASP A 111 -20.13 -14.07 -2.83
C ASP A 111 -19.07 -12.97 -3.04
N PHE A 112 -17.89 -13.38 -3.49
CA PHE A 112 -16.72 -12.56 -3.80
C PHE A 112 -16.37 -12.76 -5.29
N PRO A 113 -16.97 -11.99 -6.21
CA PRO A 113 -16.85 -12.22 -7.65
C PRO A 113 -15.40 -12.15 -8.18
N GLU A 114 -14.54 -11.36 -7.55
CA GLU A 114 -13.13 -11.29 -7.90
C GLU A 114 -12.31 -12.53 -7.52
N LEU A 115 -12.89 -13.43 -6.72
CA LEU A 115 -12.34 -14.73 -6.33
C LEU A 115 -13.03 -15.89 -7.07
N LYS A 116 -13.78 -15.60 -8.13
CA LYS A 116 -14.53 -16.59 -8.92
C LYS A 116 -13.64 -17.73 -9.41
N GLY A 117 -14.11 -18.97 -9.26
CA GLY A 117 -13.37 -20.17 -9.63
C GLY A 117 -12.34 -20.63 -8.60
N THR A 118 -12.31 -20.01 -7.42
CA THR A 118 -11.49 -20.44 -6.29
C THR A 118 -12.37 -21.00 -5.16
N SER A 119 -11.77 -21.69 -4.19
CA SER A 119 -12.46 -22.10 -2.96
C SER A 119 -12.92 -20.92 -2.09
N TYR A 120 -12.51 -19.69 -2.42
CA TYR A 120 -12.80 -18.47 -1.67
C TYR A 120 -13.85 -17.60 -2.35
N GLU A 121 -14.43 -18.05 -3.47
CA GLU A 121 -15.53 -17.35 -4.15
C GLU A 121 -16.72 -17.11 -3.21
N LYS A 122 -16.92 -17.99 -2.23
CA LYS A 122 -18.00 -17.89 -1.24
C LYS A 122 -17.44 -18.05 0.16
N LEU A 123 -17.52 -17.00 0.98
CA LEU A 123 -17.08 -17.04 2.37
C LEU A 123 -18.29 -16.90 3.31
N VAL A 124 -18.19 -17.48 4.50
CA VAL A 124 -19.21 -17.41 5.56
C VAL A 124 -18.58 -16.88 6.84
N GLY A 125 -19.42 -16.48 7.81
CA GLY A 125 -18.93 -16.24 9.16
C GLY A 125 -17.85 -15.17 9.22
N ARG A 126 -16.80 -15.45 10.00
CA ARG A 126 -15.70 -14.52 10.19
C ARG A 126 -14.87 -14.25 8.95
N HIS A 127 -14.73 -15.24 8.08
CA HIS A 127 -13.98 -15.12 6.83
C HIS A 127 -14.62 -14.05 5.93
N ALA A 128 -15.95 -14.08 5.82
CA ALA A 128 -16.69 -13.05 5.10
C ALA A 128 -16.56 -11.67 5.76
N GLY A 129 -16.64 -11.59 7.10
CA GLY A 129 -16.53 -10.33 7.84
C GLY A 129 -15.18 -9.63 7.66
N ALA A 130 -14.09 -10.38 7.79
CA ALA A 130 -12.73 -9.88 7.60
C ALA A 130 -12.46 -9.47 6.14
N GLU A 131 -12.90 -10.28 5.15
CA GLU A 131 -12.73 -9.95 3.73
C GLU A 131 -13.55 -8.72 3.31
N LEU A 132 -14.79 -8.58 3.80
CA LEU A 132 -15.59 -7.37 3.59
C LEU A 132 -14.94 -6.14 4.23
N SER A 133 -14.37 -6.28 5.43
CA SER A 133 -13.64 -5.20 6.12
C SER A 133 -12.42 -4.73 5.33
N ALA A 134 -11.64 -5.67 4.80
CA ALA A 134 -10.47 -5.38 3.98
C ALA A 134 -10.86 -4.61 2.70
N LYS A 135 -11.87 -5.11 1.97
CA LYS A 135 -12.41 -4.45 0.78
C LYS A 135 -12.93 -3.05 1.06
N PHE A 136 -13.67 -2.90 2.15
CA PHE A 136 -14.20 -1.60 2.56
C PHE A 136 -13.09 -0.59 2.78
N LEU A 137 -12.00 -1.01 3.45
CA LEU A 137 -10.90 -0.11 3.77
C LEU A 137 -10.26 0.51 2.53
N SER A 138 -10.23 -0.25 1.42
CA SER A 138 -9.70 0.24 0.14
C SER A 138 -10.42 1.49 -0.37
N GLU A 139 -11.73 1.59 -0.14
CA GLU A 139 -12.54 2.75 -0.53
C GLU A 139 -12.52 3.84 0.55
N PHE A 140 -12.56 3.44 1.83
CA PHE A 140 -12.51 4.37 2.95
C PHE A 140 -11.22 5.21 2.98
N VAL A 141 -10.07 4.61 2.64
CA VAL A 141 -8.80 5.34 2.57
C VAL A 141 -8.83 6.47 1.54
N LEU A 142 -9.57 6.32 0.43
CA LEU A 142 -9.72 7.38 -0.57
C LEU A 142 -10.67 8.50 -0.14
N ASP A 143 -11.78 8.15 0.53
CA ASP A 143 -12.82 9.09 0.94
C ASP A 143 -13.30 8.76 2.37
N PRO A 144 -12.49 9.08 3.40
CA PRO A 144 -12.86 8.84 4.80
C PRO A 144 -13.90 9.87 5.23
N VAL A 145 -15.17 9.48 5.13
CA VAL A 145 -16.32 10.38 5.34
C VAL A 145 -17.41 9.76 6.22
N VAL A 146 -17.87 10.51 7.21
CA VAL A 146 -19.05 10.17 8.02
C VAL A 146 -20.18 11.13 7.69
N GLU A 147 -21.34 10.59 7.40
CA GLU A 147 -22.59 11.33 7.27
C GLU A 147 -23.32 11.36 8.61
N VAL A 148 -23.78 12.55 9.01
CA VAL A 148 -24.67 12.75 10.17
C VAL A 148 -25.98 13.38 9.68
N ASP A 149 -27.06 12.62 9.77
CA ASP A 149 -28.43 13.01 9.43
C ASP A 149 -29.34 12.82 10.64
N GLY A 150 -29.43 13.86 11.48
CA GLY A 150 -30.12 13.78 12.77
C GLY A 150 -29.48 12.73 13.69
N ALA A 151 -30.25 11.71 14.08
CA ALA A 151 -29.75 10.60 14.89
C ALA A 151 -29.00 9.54 14.07
N LYS A 152 -29.10 9.57 12.73
CA LYS A 152 -28.46 8.59 11.86
C LYS A 152 -27.02 8.99 11.57
N LYS A 153 -26.07 8.12 11.88
CA LYS A 153 -24.64 8.34 11.70
C LYS A 153 -24.00 7.12 11.05
N GLN A 154 -23.31 7.30 9.93
CA GLN A 154 -22.83 6.18 9.12
C GLN A 154 -21.64 6.60 8.24
N ILE A 155 -20.78 5.66 7.86
CA ILE A 155 -19.74 5.91 6.87
C ILE A 155 -20.35 5.85 5.47
N VAL A 156 -19.95 6.77 4.59
CA VAL A 156 -20.44 6.84 3.20
C VAL A 156 -19.30 6.92 2.19
N SER A 157 -18.48 5.88 2.12
CA SER A 157 -17.38 5.81 1.15
C SER A 157 -17.90 5.81 -0.30
N GLY A 158 -17.29 6.62 -1.16
CA GLY A 158 -17.49 6.56 -2.61
C GLY A 158 -18.77 7.19 -3.17
N ALA A 159 -19.63 7.82 -2.35
CA ALA A 159 -20.88 8.41 -2.82
C ALA A 159 -21.19 9.74 -2.12
N ALA A 160 -20.60 10.84 -2.61
CA ALA A 160 -21.13 12.18 -2.33
C ALA A 160 -22.51 12.40 -2.97
N ALA A 161 -22.84 11.67 -4.05
CA ALA A 161 -24.13 11.74 -4.73
C ALA A 161 -25.20 10.97 -3.94
N GLY A 162 -26.01 11.71 -3.18
CA GLY A 162 -27.19 11.16 -2.47
C GLY A 162 -27.14 11.22 -0.95
N ALA A 163 -26.12 11.85 -0.35
CA ALA A 163 -26.11 12.17 1.07
C ALA A 163 -27.27 13.12 1.43
N LYS A 164 -27.97 12.82 2.51
CA LYS A 164 -29.06 13.62 3.08
C LYS A 164 -28.61 14.45 4.27
N GLY A 165 -27.57 13.99 4.97
CA GLY A 165 -26.98 14.62 6.15
C GLY A 165 -25.77 15.51 5.89
N THR A 166 -25.19 16.01 6.98
CA THR A 166 -23.91 16.74 6.95
C THR A 166 -22.76 15.75 6.80
N LEU A 167 -21.84 16.03 5.86
CA LEU A 167 -20.67 15.20 5.60
C LEU A 167 -19.44 15.75 6.33
N PHE A 168 -18.82 14.91 7.16
CA PHE A 168 -17.56 15.18 7.84
C PHE A 168 -16.46 14.33 7.21
N ARG A 169 -15.35 14.94 6.83
CA ARG A 169 -14.22 14.25 6.17
C ARG A 169 -12.95 14.37 6.97
N ALA A 170 -12.16 13.29 7.00
CA ALA A 170 -10.84 13.35 7.59
C ALA A 170 -9.88 14.15 6.70
N SER A 171 -9.18 15.13 7.28
CA SER A 171 -8.10 15.89 6.65
C SER A 171 -6.73 15.24 6.90
N LEU A 172 -6.61 14.38 7.92
CA LEU A 172 -5.43 13.57 8.19
C LEU A 172 -5.82 12.10 8.25
N LEU A 173 -5.06 11.26 7.55
CA LEU A 173 -5.24 9.81 7.58
C LEU A 173 -3.99 9.14 8.15
N TYR A 174 -4.18 8.23 9.10
CA TYR A 174 -3.15 7.31 9.56
C TYR A 174 -3.50 5.89 9.13
N LEU A 175 -2.59 5.21 8.44
CA LEU A 175 -2.76 3.83 8.03
C LEU A 175 -1.56 3.01 8.50
N SER A 176 -1.80 2.16 9.49
CA SER A 176 -0.84 1.15 9.97
C SER A 176 -1.23 -0.21 9.41
N SER A 177 -0.27 -0.89 8.82
CA SER A 177 -0.49 -2.17 8.16
C SER A 177 0.86 -2.81 7.81
N HIS A 178 0.85 -4.04 7.33
CA HIS A 178 1.92 -4.47 6.45
C HIS A 178 1.79 -3.74 5.11
N GLY A 179 2.93 -3.44 4.51
CA GLY A 179 2.99 -2.79 3.22
C GLY A 179 3.97 -3.50 2.31
N TRP A 180 3.77 -3.32 1.01
CA TRP A 180 4.60 -3.89 -0.04
C TRP A 180 4.37 -3.09 -1.35
N LEU A 181 5.26 -3.31 -2.34
CA LEU A 181 5.28 -2.85 -3.73
C LEU A 181 4.10 -1.98 -4.14
N GLY A 182 4.40 -0.81 -4.71
CA GLY A 182 3.38 -0.06 -5.43
C GLY A 182 2.35 0.64 -4.53
N GLY A 183 2.67 0.87 -3.26
CA GLY A 183 1.75 1.53 -2.35
C GLY A 183 0.64 0.62 -1.87
N PHE A 184 0.92 -0.67 -1.70
CA PHE A 184 -0.03 -1.64 -1.18
C PHE A 184 0.01 -1.71 0.35
N ALA A 185 -1.16 -1.91 0.95
CA ALA A 185 -1.37 -2.08 2.38
C ALA A 185 -2.19 -3.37 2.63
N ARG A 186 -1.85 -4.17 3.64
CA ARG A 186 -2.59 -5.38 4.06
C ARG A 186 -2.38 -5.70 5.55
N GLY A 187 -3.24 -6.55 6.10
CA GLY A 187 -3.14 -7.01 7.49
C GLY A 187 -1.90 -7.84 7.78
N ASP A 188 -1.73 -8.21 9.05
CA ASP A 188 -0.65 -9.10 9.49
C ASP A 188 -0.66 -10.39 8.66
N MET A 189 0.50 -10.83 8.15
CA MET A 189 0.64 -12.18 7.61
C MET A 189 1.19 -13.05 8.74
N ASN A 190 0.44 -14.08 9.12
CA ASN A 190 0.89 -15.02 10.14
C ASN A 190 2.26 -15.60 9.72
N PRO A 191 3.33 -15.44 10.53
CA PRO A 191 4.68 -15.88 10.17
C PRO A 191 4.83 -17.41 10.04
N GLU A 192 3.83 -18.18 10.44
CA GLU A 192 3.75 -19.62 10.19
C GLU A 192 2.87 -19.88 8.96
N TYR A 193 3.48 -19.88 7.77
CA TYR A 193 3.07 -20.62 6.57
C TYR A 193 1.56 -20.71 6.23
N PRO A 194 1.08 -20.10 5.13
CA PRO A 194 -0.12 -20.57 4.44
C PRO A 194 0.20 -21.54 3.29
N ALA A 195 1.35 -22.23 3.28
CA ALA A 195 1.48 -23.43 2.43
C ALA A 195 0.47 -24.53 2.87
N ALA A 196 -0.12 -24.37 4.06
CA ALA A 196 -1.14 -25.25 4.60
C ALA A 196 -2.27 -24.50 5.32
N LEU A 197 -2.67 -23.29 4.88
CA LEU A 197 -4.04 -22.86 5.22
C LEU A 197 -4.94 -23.93 4.59
N PRO A 198 -5.75 -24.67 5.37
CA PRO A 198 -6.63 -25.65 4.80
C PRO A 198 -7.49 -24.88 3.79
N ARG A 199 -7.42 -25.30 2.52
CA ARG A 199 -8.44 -24.88 1.55
C ARG A 199 -9.76 -25.14 2.26
N PRO A 200 -10.69 -24.17 2.36
CA PRO A 200 -12.02 -24.46 2.85
C PRO A 200 -12.64 -25.45 1.86
N SER A 201 -12.44 -26.74 2.09
CA SER A 201 -13.21 -27.78 1.45
C SER A 201 -14.59 -27.70 2.05
N ALA A 202 -15.61 -27.77 1.20
CA ALA A 202 -16.99 -27.86 1.64
C ALA A 202 -17.08 -28.94 2.75
N GLY A 203 -17.41 -28.52 3.98
CA GLY A 203 -17.51 -29.40 5.16
C GLY A 203 -16.40 -29.29 6.20
N VAL A 204 -15.37 -28.44 6.04
CA VAL A 204 -14.45 -28.11 7.14
C VAL A 204 -15.12 -27.08 8.05
N ALA A 205 -15.30 -27.46 9.32
CA ALA A 205 -15.81 -26.56 10.34
C ALA A 205 -14.79 -25.45 10.59
N ASP A 206 -15.25 -24.20 10.54
CA ASP A 206 -14.46 -23.02 10.90
C ASP A 206 -13.98 -23.16 12.36
N ASP A 207 -12.68 -23.36 12.63
CA ASP A 207 -12.16 -23.34 14.01
C ASP A 207 -12.06 -21.88 14.47
N PRO A 208 -12.91 -21.41 15.40
CA PRO A 208 -12.95 -20.01 15.83
C PRO A 208 -11.64 -19.49 16.43
N ARG A 209 -10.68 -20.38 16.74
CA ARG A 209 -9.35 -20.04 17.28
C ARG A 209 -8.26 -19.89 16.22
N GLU A 210 -8.47 -20.39 15.00
CA GLU A 210 -7.48 -20.27 13.93
C GLU A 210 -7.33 -18.81 13.48
N ALA A 211 -6.12 -18.36 13.14
CA ALA A 211 -5.94 -17.01 12.61
C ALA A 211 -6.45 -16.95 11.15
N TYR A 212 -7.19 -15.89 10.80
CA TYR A 212 -7.62 -15.63 9.43
C TYR A 212 -7.22 -14.22 9.00
N ILE A 213 -6.62 -14.13 7.81
CA ILE A 213 -6.15 -12.87 7.24
C ILE A 213 -6.84 -12.69 5.88
N PRO A 214 -7.49 -11.54 5.64
CA PRO A 214 -8.19 -11.32 4.39
C PRO A 214 -7.25 -11.41 3.19
N PHE A 215 -7.78 -11.89 2.08
CA PHE A 215 -7.10 -11.97 0.79
C PHE A 215 -6.91 -10.59 0.20
N SER A 216 -7.93 -9.74 0.28
CA SER A 216 -7.90 -8.40 -0.28
C SER A 216 -6.87 -7.50 0.40
N ALA A 217 -6.15 -6.75 -0.42
CA ALA A 217 -5.43 -5.56 0.00
C ALA A 217 -6.36 -4.54 0.69
N TYR A 218 -5.87 -3.89 1.73
CA TYR A 218 -6.49 -2.70 2.30
C TYR A 218 -6.34 -1.48 1.41
N PHE A 219 -5.27 -1.39 0.61
CA PHE A 219 -5.07 -0.31 -0.35
C PHE A 219 -4.07 -0.75 -1.41
N VAL A 220 -4.21 -0.25 -2.65
CA VAL A 220 -3.22 -0.42 -3.73
C VAL A 220 -3.17 0.89 -4.52
N ALA A 221 -2.10 1.68 -4.36
CA ALA A 221 -2.02 2.97 -5.05
C ALA A 221 -2.10 2.84 -6.58
N GLY A 222 -1.50 1.78 -7.15
CA GLY A 222 -1.55 1.51 -8.60
C GLY A 222 -2.93 1.22 -9.16
N LYS A 223 -3.79 0.54 -8.39
CA LYS A 223 -5.18 0.31 -8.76
C LYS A 223 -5.93 1.63 -8.95
N TYR A 224 -5.75 2.55 -8.01
CA TYR A 224 -6.41 3.86 -8.06
C TYR A 224 -5.79 4.80 -9.07
N ASP A 225 -4.49 4.70 -9.27
CA ASP A 225 -3.83 5.46 -10.30
C ASP A 225 -4.33 5.09 -11.70
N MET A 226 -4.36 3.79 -12.00
CA MET A 226 -4.87 3.28 -13.27
C MET A 226 -6.36 3.58 -13.48
N ALA A 227 -7.15 3.55 -12.40
CA ALA A 227 -8.57 3.90 -12.45
C ALA A 227 -8.82 5.42 -12.55
N GLY A 228 -7.78 6.26 -12.58
CA GLY A 228 -7.91 7.72 -12.59
C GLY A 228 -8.55 8.29 -11.33
N ARG A 229 -8.55 7.52 -10.23
CA ARG A 229 -9.15 7.90 -8.95
C ARG A 229 -8.19 8.77 -8.14
N ALA A 230 -8.76 9.40 -7.13
CA ALA A 230 -8.10 10.40 -6.30
C ALA A 230 -8.65 10.38 -4.86
N PHE A 231 -7.94 11.05 -3.95
CA PHE A 231 -8.42 11.25 -2.59
C PHE A 231 -9.48 12.36 -2.53
N SER A 232 -10.40 12.21 -1.57
CA SER A 232 -11.44 13.17 -1.21
C SER A 232 -11.41 13.37 0.30
N GLY A 233 -10.90 14.51 0.75
CA GLY A 233 -10.76 14.84 2.17
C GLY A 233 -9.32 14.88 2.67
N PRO A 234 -8.56 13.77 2.66
CA PRO A 234 -7.22 13.73 3.21
C PRO A 234 -6.28 14.74 2.53
N GLU A 235 -5.56 15.47 3.35
CA GLU A 235 -4.53 16.42 2.93
C GLU A 235 -3.14 15.97 3.38
N TRP A 236 -3.05 15.31 4.54
CA TRP A 236 -1.85 14.60 4.95
C TRP A 236 -2.16 13.14 5.25
N ILE A 237 -1.26 12.27 4.80
CA ILE A 237 -1.39 10.82 4.99
C ILE A 237 -0.10 10.31 5.66
N ILE A 238 -0.23 9.51 6.70
CA ILE A 238 0.87 8.83 7.36
C ILE A 238 0.70 7.33 7.11
N LEU A 239 1.68 6.75 6.43
CA LEU A 239 1.76 5.34 6.08
C LEU A 239 2.76 4.66 7.02
N ALA A 240 2.25 4.12 8.13
CA ALA A 240 3.03 3.32 9.08
C ALA A 240 3.15 1.86 8.61
N GLN A 241 3.82 1.67 7.48
CA GLN A 241 3.84 0.40 6.77
C GLN A 241 5.11 0.28 5.90
N CYS A 242 5.57 -0.97 5.72
CA CYS A 242 6.79 -1.31 4.98
C CYS A 242 6.66 -0.98 3.49
N SER A 243 7.69 -0.41 2.86
CA SER A 243 7.86 -0.37 1.39
C SER A 243 6.71 0.25 0.55
N THR A 244 5.75 0.93 1.18
CA THR A 244 4.58 1.54 0.52
C THR A 244 4.95 2.86 -0.16
N LEU A 245 5.89 3.61 0.41
CA LEU A 245 6.35 4.92 -0.10
C LEU A 245 7.86 4.92 -0.35
N ASN A 246 8.27 4.90 -1.61
CA ASN A 246 9.68 4.95 -2.01
C ASN A 246 9.83 5.58 -3.41
N ASN A 247 11.07 5.72 -3.87
CA ASN A 247 11.41 6.34 -5.16
C ASN A 247 10.71 5.73 -6.39
N THR A 248 10.17 4.53 -6.21
CA THR A 248 9.54 3.74 -7.25
C THR A 248 8.05 3.99 -7.31
N THR A 249 7.45 4.24 -6.14
CA THR A 249 6.01 4.50 -6.03
C THR A 249 5.67 5.99 -6.07
N TRP A 250 6.65 6.89 -5.93
CA TRP A 250 6.39 8.34 -5.89
C TRP A 250 5.59 8.90 -7.06
N ALA A 251 5.91 8.52 -8.30
CA ALA A 251 5.19 9.01 -9.47
C ALA A 251 3.70 8.63 -9.44
N MET A 252 3.43 7.39 -9.05
CA MET A 252 2.08 6.84 -8.92
C MET A 252 1.30 7.50 -7.78
N TRP A 253 1.93 7.66 -6.61
CA TRP A 253 1.37 8.42 -5.50
C TRP A 253 1.08 9.87 -5.90
N ALA A 254 2.05 10.55 -6.52
CA ALA A 254 1.91 11.95 -6.94
C ALA A 254 0.76 12.14 -7.93
N ARG A 255 0.52 11.20 -8.85
CA ARG A 255 -0.65 11.25 -9.74
C ARG A 255 -1.97 11.17 -8.99
N VAL A 256 -2.09 10.24 -8.04
CA VAL A 256 -3.31 10.12 -7.21
C VAL A 256 -3.49 11.38 -6.37
N MET A 257 -2.42 11.86 -5.72
CA MET A 257 -2.41 13.09 -4.91
C MET A 257 -2.79 14.34 -5.71
N ALA A 258 -2.25 14.50 -6.91
CA ALA A 258 -2.46 15.66 -7.77
C ALA A 258 -3.91 15.78 -8.27
N ARG A 259 -4.59 14.64 -8.44
CA ARG A 259 -6.00 14.57 -8.82
C ARG A 259 -6.96 14.86 -7.65
N SER A 260 -6.48 14.79 -6.41
CA SER A 260 -7.33 14.86 -5.21
C SER A 260 -7.99 16.22 -5.01
N SER A 261 -9.10 16.22 -4.28
CA SER A 261 -9.84 17.42 -3.89
C SER A 261 -10.37 17.33 -2.45
N PRO A 262 -9.84 18.13 -1.49
CA PRO A 262 -8.66 18.98 -1.63
C PRO A 262 -7.42 18.17 -2.04
N GLN A 263 -6.44 18.85 -2.64
CA GLN A 263 -5.22 18.20 -3.09
C GLN A 263 -4.43 17.67 -1.89
N VAL A 264 -3.91 16.43 -1.99
CA VAL A 264 -3.06 15.87 -0.94
C VAL A 264 -1.74 16.63 -0.94
N ARG A 265 -1.39 17.13 0.23
CA ARG A 265 -0.26 18.02 0.51
C ARG A 265 1.00 17.25 0.83
N GLY A 266 0.88 16.12 1.51
CA GLY A 266 2.00 15.23 1.73
C GLY A 266 1.64 13.83 2.20
N ILE A 267 2.51 12.88 1.88
CA ILE A 267 2.52 11.53 2.40
C ILE A 267 3.85 11.31 3.14
N LEU A 268 3.76 10.80 4.36
CA LEU A 268 4.88 10.37 5.18
C LEU A 268 4.87 8.85 5.30
N GLY A 269 6.02 8.19 5.26
CA GLY A 269 6.06 6.74 5.42
C GLY A 269 7.48 6.18 5.50
N TYR A 270 7.63 4.90 5.18
CA TYR A 270 8.89 4.17 5.22
C TYR A 270 9.22 3.56 3.86
N GLU A 271 10.49 3.68 3.47
CA GLU A 271 11.02 3.24 2.18
C GLU A 271 11.13 1.72 2.09
N GLU A 272 11.46 1.08 3.22
CA GLU A 272 11.82 -0.33 3.28
C GLU A 272 11.01 -1.07 4.34
N ALA A 273 11.31 -0.84 5.62
CA ALA A 273 10.65 -1.47 6.75
C ALA A 273 10.11 -0.39 7.68
N SER A 274 8.85 -0.56 8.11
CA SER A 274 8.33 0.20 9.24
C SER A 274 8.84 -0.42 10.55
N PRO A 275 9.05 0.40 11.60
CA PRO A 275 9.27 -0.10 12.95
C PRO A 275 8.13 -1.01 13.40
N ALA A 276 8.42 -1.97 14.27
CA ALA A 276 7.39 -2.74 14.95
C ALA A 276 6.42 -1.82 15.73
N ALA A 277 5.15 -2.22 15.86
CA ALA A 277 4.09 -1.39 16.44
C ALA A 277 4.40 -0.81 17.83
N VAL A 278 5.13 -1.54 18.68
CA VAL A 278 5.55 -1.02 20.00
C VAL A 278 6.69 -0.01 19.88
N ALA A 279 7.63 -0.23 18.96
CA ALA A 279 8.77 0.67 18.74
C ALA A 279 8.32 2.00 18.12
N SER A 280 7.30 1.99 17.27
CA SER A 280 6.75 3.20 16.62
C SER A 280 6.09 4.17 17.62
N ILE A 281 5.75 3.75 18.84
CA ILE A 281 5.27 4.66 19.91
C ILE A 281 6.30 5.76 20.22
N SER A 282 7.59 5.40 20.27
CA SER A 282 8.66 6.37 20.54
C SER A 282 8.81 7.38 19.40
N ILE A 283 8.63 6.91 18.16
CA ILE A 283 8.64 7.73 16.94
C ILE A 283 7.42 8.66 16.92
N ALA A 284 6.22 8.16 17.25
CA ALA A 284 5.02 8.98 17.37
C ALA A 284 5.21 10.10 18.40
N THR A 285 5.74 9.76 19.58
CA THR A 285 6.03 10.74 20.65
C THR A 285 7.03 11.80 20.18
N SER A 286 8.11 11.39 19.53
CA SER A 286 9.13 12.28 18.98
C SER A 286 8.55 13.18 17.88
N PHE A 287 7.75 12.63 16.97
CA PHE A 287 7.09 13.34 15.89
C PHE A 287 6.19 14.46 16.41
N PHE A 288 5.29 14.16 17.35
CA PHE A 288 4.42 15.17 17.95
C PHE A 288 5.18 16.17 18.84
N THR A 289 6.29 15.77 19.45
CA THR A 289 7.20 16.71 20.16
C THR A 289 7.79 17.72 19.17
N HIS A 290 8.24 17.27 18.00
CA HIS A 290 8.76 18.16 16.97
C HIS A 290 7.68 19.06 16.35
N LEU A 291 6.48 18.53 16.10
CA LEU A 291 5.33 19.34 15.68
C LEU A 291 4.98 20.42 16.71
N LYS A 292 5.01 20.07 18.01
CA LYS A 292 4.78 21.02 19.12
C LYS A 292 5.84 22.13 19.13
N ASN A 293 7.07 21.80 18.75
CA ASN A 293 8.16 22.76 18.60
C ASN A 293 8.13 23.50 17.24
N LYS A 294 6.94 23.60 16.62
CA LYS A 294 6.66 24.35 15.39
C LYS A 294 7.42 23.88 14.15
N LYS A 295 7.97 22.65 14.15
CA LYS A 295 8.47 22.05 12.92
C LYS A 295 7.31 21.75 11.97
N SER A 296 7.59 21.81 10.66
CA SER A 296 6.63 21.34 9.66
C SER A 296 6.43 19.83 9.76
N PHE A 297 5.37 19.29 9.15
CA PHE A 297 5.13 17.84 9.07
C PHE A 297 6.36 17.10 8.54
N TYR A 298 6.94 17.59 7.44
CA TYR A 298 8.15 17.01 6.86
C TYR A 298 9.34 17.04 7.84
N GLU A 299 9.66 18.21 8.42
CA GLU A 299 10.80 18.35 9.32
C GLU A 299 10.63 17.59 10.63
N ALA A 300 9.40 17.47 11.12
CA ALA A 300 9.08 16.66 12.28
C ALA A 300 9.24 15.17 11.98
N TRP A 301 8.77 14.70 10.81
CA TRP A 301 8.90 13.29 10.41
C TRP A 301 10.35 12.87 10.29
N LYS A 302 11.14 13.67 9.58
CA LYS A 302 12.59 13.46 9.43
C LYS A 302 13.30 13.42 10.78
N ALA A 303 12.97 14.33 11.69
CA ALA A 303 13.60 14.41 13.01
C ALA A 303 13.16 13.28 13.96
N ALA A 304 11.95 12.75 13.80
CA ALA A 304 11.41 11.67 14.62
C ALA A 304 11.93 10.28 14.26
N ASN A 305 12.55 10.14 13.07
CA ASN A 305 12.97 8.87 12.50
C ASN A 305 14.51 8.72 12.36
N PRO A 306 15.33 9.11 13.36
CA PRO A 306 16.77 8.87 13.27
C PRO A 306 17.03 7.36 13.24
N GLY A 307 17.81 6.90 12.26
CA GLY A 307 18.13 5.48 12.08
C GLY A 307 17.06 4.64 11.38
N GLN A 308 15.93 5.24 10.97
CA GLN A 308 14.91 4.56 10.17
C GLN A 308 15.04 4.91 8.69
N ASN A 309 14.60 4.01 7.81
CA ASN A 309 14.52 4.25 6.38
C ASN A 309 13.22 4.97 6.03
N TRP A 310 13.09 6.21 6.49
CA TRP A 310 11.90 7.04 6.26
C TRP A 310 11.84 7.58 4.84
N ALA A 311 10.63 7.81 4.36
CA ALA A 311 10.33 8.47 3.10
C ALA A 311 9.26 9.55 3.28
N ALA A 312 9.26 10.53 2.39
CA ALA A 312 8.23 11.55 2.29
C ALA A 312 8.01 11.94 0.82
N LEU A 313 6.76 12.25 0.48
CA LEU A 313 6.36 12.83 -0.79
C LEU A 313 5.48 14.03 -0.50
N VAL A 314 5.99 15.23 -0.74
CA VAL A 314 5.36 16.47 -0.26
C VAL A 314 5.25 17.47 -1.40
N HIS A 315 4.11 18.15 -1.53
CA HIS A 315 3.96 19.26 -2.46
C HIS A 315 4.88 20.40 -2.03
N GLU A 316 5.55 21.07 -2.96
CA GLU A 316 6.55 22.09 -2.65
C GLU A 316 5.99 23.25 -1.81
N ASP A 317 4.78 23.71 -2.13
CA ASP A 317 4.04 24.71 -1.35
C ASP A 317 3.59 24.23 0.05
N ALA A 318 3.63 22.92 0.32
CA ALA A 318 3.25 22.31 1.59
C ALA A 318 4.44 22.00 2.52
N MET A 319 5.68 22.23 2.07
CA MET A 319 6.90 21.93 2.85
C MET A 319 6.93 22.65 4.21
N GLY A 320 6.28 23.82 4.30
CA GLY A 320 6.14 24.62 5.51
C GLY A 320 4.89 24.33 6.34
N ASP A 321 4.05 23.36 5.96
CA ASP A 321 2.83 23.04 6.70
C ASP A 321 3.16 22.59 8.13
N THR A 322 2.54 23.21 9.12
CA THR A 322 2.67 22.86 10.54
C THR A 322 1.32 22.44 11.10
N LEU A 323 1.34 21.69 12.21
CA LEU A 323 0.09 21.28 12.89
C LEU A 323 -0.72 22.50 13.38
N ASP A 324 -0.05 23.50 13.96
CA ASP A 324 -0.71 24.70 14.49
C ASP A 324 -1.13 25.68 13.36
N GLY A 325 -0.41 25.67 12.23
CA GLY A 325 -0.70 26.48 11.05
C GLY A 325 -1.77 25.90 10.13
N TRP A 326 -2.37 24.76 10.48
CA TRP A 326 -3.28 24.01 9.62
C TRP A 326 -4.38 24.91 9.08
N ALA A 327 -5.19 25.55 9.93
CA ALA A 327 -6.33 26.40 9.51
C ALA A 327 -5.97 27.56 8.56
N ALA A 328 -4.72 28.03 8.56
CA ALA A 328 -4.24 29.16 7.77
C ALA A 328 -3.40 28.74 6.55
N ARG A 329 -3.30 27.43 6.27
CA ARG A 329 -2.53 26.91 5.14
C ARG A 329 -3.08 27.43 3.81
N LYS A 330 -2.18 27.76 2.88
CA LYS A 330 -2.55 28.23 1.55
C LYS A 330 -3.05 27.06 0.69
N ALA A 331 -3.97 27.35 -0.22
CA ALA A 331 -4.30 26.42 -1.29
C ALA A 331 -3.03 26.08 -2.09
N LEU A 332 -2.92 24.83 -2.52
CA LEU A 332 -1.80 24.39 -3.36
C LEU A 332 -1.98 24.90 -4.79
N GLY A 333 -0.87 25.28 -5.42
CA GLY A 333 -0.84 25.64 -6.84
C GLY A 333 -0.45 24.46 -7.72
N GLY A 334 -1.16 24.29 -8.84
CA GLY A 334 -0.79 23.34 -9.90
C GLY A 334 -1.15 21.88 -9.61
N LYS A 335 -1.12 21.05 -10.66
CA LYS A 335 -1.35 19.59 -10.60
C LYS A 335 -0.20 18.82 -11.24
N ASP A 336 0.89 19.50 -11.57
CA ASP A 336 2.05 18.88 -12.18
C ASP A 336 2.79 18.03 -11.17
N LEU A 337 3.21 16.84 -11.59
CA LEU A 337 3.94 15.91 -10.72
C LEU A 337 5.25 16.56 -10.22
N SER A 338 5.83 17.47 -11.00
CA SER A 338 7.02 18.24 -10.63
C SER A 338 6.79 19.21 -9.48
N ASN A 339 5.55 19.43 -9.02
CA ASN A 339 5.30 20.20 -7.81
C ASN A 339 5.49 19.35 -6.55
N TYR A 340 5.65 18.03 -6.69
CA TYR A 340 5.93 17.14 -5.57
C TYR A 340 7.43 16.85 -5.43
N LEU A 341 7.89 16.80 -4.19
CA LEU A 341 9.26 16.53 -3.78
C LEU A 341 9.31 15.17 -3.07
N GLY A 342 9.97 14.21 -3.69
CA GLY A 342 10.33 12.93 -3.07
C GLY A 342 11.56 13.08 -2.19
N SER A 343 11.50 12.58 -0.97
CA SER A 343 12.58 12.59 0.01
C SER A 343 12.70 11.22 0.66
N ALA A 344 13.92 10.78 0.91
CA ALA A 344 14.21 9.53 1.63
C ALA A 344 15.41 9.72 2.53
N SER A 345 15.49 8.96 3.63
CA SER A 345 16.54 9.10 4.63
C SER A 345 17.95 8.90 4.08
N LYS A 346 18.11 8.06 3.05
CA LYS A 346 19.38 7.75 2.39
C LYS A 346 19.67 8.63 1.17
N ALA A 347 18.70 9.42 0.70
CA ALA A 347 18.90 10.32 -0.42
C ALA A 347 19.64 11.59 0.03
N THR A 348 20.66 12.00 -0.73
CA THR A 348 21.46 13.19 -0.43
C THR A 348 20.69 14.51 -0.64
N LYS A 349 19.61 14.49 -1.42
CA LYS A 349 18.77 15.64 -1.71
C LYS A 349 17.33 15.21 -2.00
N GLN A 350 16.42 16.15 -1.83
CA GLN A 350 15.05 16.01 -2.32
C GLN A 350 15.04 15.98 -3.85
N VAL A 351 14.11 15.23 -4.43
CA VAL A 351 14.01 15.03 -5.88
C VAL A 351 12.63 15.47 -6.35
N LYS A 352 12.59 16.34 -7.36
CA LYS A 352 11.37 16.66 -8.10
C LYS A 352 10.80 15.38 -8.71
N VAL A 353 9.54 15.05 -8.40
CA VAL A 353 8.90 13.87 -8.97
C VAL A 353 8.60 14.13 -10.44
N ALA A 354 9.02 13.19 -11.27
CA ALA A 354 8.71 13.20 -12.69
C ALA A 354 8.32 11.78 -13.10
N ASP A 355 7.43 11.69 -14.08
CA ASP A 355 7.09 10.44 -14.73
C ASP A 355 7.20 10.62 -16.25
N PRO A 356 8.44 10.79 -16.76
CA PRO A 356 8.62 10.90 -18.19
C PRO A 356 8.11 9.61 -18.86
N PRO A 357 7.44 9.71 -20.02
CA PRO A 357 7.01 8.53 -20.75
C PRO A 357 8.23 7.64 -21.00
N PRO A 358 8.10 6.31 -20.81
CA PRO A 358 9.22 5.43 -21.00
C PRO A 358 9.65 5.49 -22.48
N PRO A 359 10.96 5.38 -22.79
CA PRO A 359 11.44 5.42 -24.18
C PRO A 359 10.94 4.21 -25.02
N TYR A 360 10.52 3.14 -24.35
CA TYR A 360 9.95 1.94 -24.94
C TYR A 360 8.83 1.41 -24.04
N ARG A 361 7.91 0.64 -24.61
CA ARG A 361 6.88 -0.07 -23.84
C ARG A 361 7.52 -1.30 -23.20
N VAL A 362 7.39 -1.43 -21.88
CA VAL A 362 7.74 -2.64 -21.12
C VAL A 362 6.47 -3.28 -20.58
N GLN A 363 6.28 -4.56 -20.87
CA GLN A 363 5.27 -5.40 -20.25
C GLN A 363 5.96 -6.60 -19.60
N VAL A 364 5.45 -7.02 -18.45
CA VAL A 364 5.98 -8.16 -17.71
C VAL A 364 4.83 -9.16 -17.57
N PHE A 365 5.09 -10.40 -17.92
CA PHE A 365 4.13 -11.49 -17.79
C PHE A 365 4.71 -12.55 -16.88
N HIS A 366 3.82 -13.21 -16.15
CA HIS A 366 4.12 -14.36 -15.32
C HIS A 366 3.24 -15.51 -15.79
N LYS A 367 3.88 -16.61 -16.18
CA LYS A 367 3.24 -17.88 -16.49
C LYS A 367 3.57 -18.86 -15.37
N LEU A 368 2.55 -19.22 -14.63
CA LEU A 368 2.63 -20.19 -13.54
C LEU A 368 3.16 -21.53 -14.08
N SER A 369 3.93 -22.24 -13.26
CA SER A 369 4.30 -23.63 -13.57
C SER A 369 3.06 -24.53 -13.60
N ALA A 370 3.21 -25.73 -14.14
CA ALA A 370 2.10 -26.71 -14.19
C ALA A 370 1.57 -27.05 -12.79
N ALA A 371 2.44 -27.03 -11.77
CA ALA A 371 2.05 -27.27 -10.37
C ALA A 371 1.05 -26.22 -9.83
N TYR A 372 1.09 -25.01 -10.40
CA TYR A 372 0.21 -23.89 -10.05
C TYR A 372 -0.87 -23.63 -11.12
N GLY A 373 -1.11 -24.59 -12.03
CA GLY A 373 -2.20 -24.53 -13.00
C GLY A 373 -1.86 -23.91 -14.35
N GLY A 374 -0.63 -23.46 -14.60
CA GLY A 374 -0.17 -23.07 -15.94
C GLY A 374 -0.71 -21.73 -16.49
N GLY A 375 -1.47 -20.98 -15.70
CA GLY A 375 -2.08 -19.70 -16.12
C GLY A 375 -1.02 -18.64 -16.47
N THR A 376 -1.34 -17.75 -17.42
CA THR A 376 -0.47 -16.63 -17.81
C THR A 376 -1.15 -15.29 -17.52
N PHE A 377 -0.44 -14.40 -16.86
CA PHE A 377 -0.95 -13.12 -16.39
C PHE A 377 0.01 -11.99 -16.80
N GLU A 378 -0.52 -10.79 -17.07
CA GLU A 378 0.30 -9.59 -17.15
C GLU A 378 0.43 -8.98 -15.76
N ILE A 379 1.65 -8.73 -15.31
CA ILE A 379 1.91 -8.00 -14.06
C ILE A 379 1.69 -6.51 -14.34
N ARG A 380 0.66 -5.98 -13.69
CA ARG A 380 0.26 -4.57 -13.79
C ARG A 380 0.24 -3.91 -12.41
N PRO A 381 0.35 -2.58 -12.34
CA PRO A 381 0.31 -1.83 -11.07
C PRO A 381 -0.93 -2.11 -10.20
N ASP A 382 -2.05 -2.47 -10.82
CA ASP A 382 -3.34 -2.70 -10.17
C ASP A 382 -3.53 -4.12 -9.59
N VAL A 383 -2.60 -5.04 -9.87
CA VAL A 383 -2.70 -6.48 -9.47
C VAL A 383 -1.47 -6.98 -8.71
N LEU A 384 -0.65 -6.07 -8.16
CA LEU A 384 0.57 -6.41 -7.43
C LEU A 384 0.35 -7.21 -6.14
N ASP A 385 -0.90 -7.29 -5.66
CA ASP A 385 -1.31 -8.04 -4.48
C ASP A 385 -1.70 -9.51 -4.76
N ARG A 386 -1.64 -9.94 -6.02
CA ARG A 386 -2.12 -11.27 -6.47
C ARG A 386 -0.98 -12.25 -6.74
N ILE A 387 -1.36 -13.52 -6.84
CA ILE A 387 -0.50 -14.61 -7.35
C ILE A 387 0.20 -14.23 -8.66
N ASP A 388 -0.43 -13.38 -9.47
CA ASP A 388 0.08 -12.86 -10.73
C ASP A 388 1.47 -12.20 -10.59
N ALA A 389 1.75 -11.54 -9.46
CA ALA A 389 3.03 -10.87 -9.18
C ALA A 389 3.95 -11.67 -8.24
N GLY A 390 3.65 -12.95 -7.98
CA GLY A 390 4.51 -13.81 -7.14
C GLY A 390 5.66 -14.46 -7.92
N LEU A 391 6.80 -14.59 -7.26
CA LEU A 391 7.96 -15.38 -7.67
C LEU A 391 7.78 -16.81 -7.14
N PHE A 392 7.22 -17.68 -7.97
CA PHE A 392 7.06 -19.10 -7.73
C PHE A 392 8.12 -19.92 -8.44
N ASP A 393 8.43 -21.09 -7.87
CA ASP A 393 9.38 -22.03 -8.42
C ASP A 393 8.95 -22.56 -9.77
N GLU A 394 9.94 -22.78 -10.63
CA GLU A 394 9.81 -23.27 -12.01
C GLU A 394 8.88 -22.45 -12.92
N SER A 395 8.31 -21.35 -12.43
CA SER A 395 7.43 -20.47 -13.19
C SER A 395 8.23 -19.59 -14.14
N GLU A 396 7.58 -19.13 -15.20
CA GLU A 396 8.19 -18.39 -16.29
C GLU A 396 7.82 -16.90 -16.21
N TYR A 397 8.82 -16.03 -16.33
CA TYR A 397 8.67 -14.57 -16.32
C TYR A 397 9.16 -14.01 -17.63
N ARG A 398 8.25 -13.35 -18.37
CA ARG A 398 8.51 -12.83 -19.70
C ARG A 398 8.47 -11.30 -19.67
N VAL A 399 9.58 -10.67 -20.05
CA VAL A 399 9.67 -9.23 -20.23
C VAL A 399 9.61 -8.93 -21.72
N GLU A 400 8.56 -8.24 -22.13
CA GLU A 400 8.36 -7.79 -23.50
C GLU A 400 8.72 -6.31 -23.62
N ILE A 401 9.67 -6.00 -24.51
CA ILE A 401 10.14 -4.64 -24.80
C ILE A 401 9.75 -4.30 -26.23
N SER A 402 8.98 -3.24 -26.43
CA SER A 402 8.55 -2.79 -27.76
C SER A 402 8.90 -1.32 -27.99
N HIS A 403 9.38 -1.00 -29.19
CA HIS A 403 9.68 0.38 -29.58
C HIS A 403 8.39 1.20 -29.73
N LEU A 404 8.27 2.36 -29.09
CA LEU A 404 7.04 3.15 -29.11
C LEU A 404 6.72 3.77 -30.47
N ALA A 405 7.74 4.29 -31.18
CA ALA A 405 7.57 4.87 -32.52
C ALA A 405 7.67 3.85 -33.68
N GLY A 406 7.60 2.54 -33.39
CA GLY A 406 7.72 1.49 -34.42
C GLY A 406 9.12 1.25 -35.00
N GLY A 407 10.15 1.92 -34.46
CA GLY A 407 11.57 1.67 -34.77
C GLY A 407 12.04 0.28 -34.37
N LYS A 408 13.31 -0.04 -34.66
CA LYS A 408 13.91 -1.35 -34.37
C LYS A 408 14.84 -1.27 -33.16
N ILE A 409 14.79 -2.30 -32.34
CA ILE A 409 15.66 -2.56 -31.20
C ILE A 409 16.76 -3.52 -31.67
N SER A 410 18.02 -3.17 -31.44
CA SER A 410 19.18 -4.01 -31.77
C SER A 410 19.75 -4.74 -30.55
N GLN A 411 19.58 -4.17 -29.35
CA GLN A 411 20.08 -4.76 -28.10
C GLN A 411 19.14 -4.42 -26.93
N VAL A 412 18.99 -5.36 -26.00
CA VAL A 412 18.39 -5.15 -24.68
C VAL A 412 19.32 -5.62 -23.59
N LYS A 413 19.51 -4.80 -22.54
CA LYS A 413 20.11 -5.22 -21.27
C LYS A 413 19.02 -5.27 -20.21
N LEU A 414 18.95 -6.37 -19.47
CA LEU A 414 17.92 -6.60 -18.47
C LEU A 414 18.54 -7.02 -17.14
N GLN A 415 18.11 -6.37 -16.06
CA GLN A 415 18.45 -6.72 -14.69
C GLN A 415 17.17 -6.94 -13.90
N TRP A 416 17.14 -7.94 -13.02
CA TRP A 416 16.14 -8.03 -11.97
C TRP A 416 16.73 -7.45 -10.70
N ILE A 417 16.25 -6.28 -10.29
CA ILE A 417 16.82 -5.55 -9.18
C ILE A 417 15.87 -5.45 -8.01
N HIS A 418 16.44 -5.37 -6.82
CA HIS A 418 15.66 -5.22 -5.59
C HIS A 418 15.09 -3.80 -5.45
N ILE A 419 13.86 -3.65 -4.95
CA ILE A 419 13.25 -2.32 -4.71
C ILE A 419 14.00 -1.52 -3.65
N ARG A 420 14.47 -2.22 -2.61
CA ARG A 420 15.29 -1.65 -1.56
C ARG A 420 16.70 -1.58 -2.12
N ASP A 421 17.11 -0.40 -2.56
CA ASP A 421 18.40 -0.17 -3.22
C ASP A 421 19.59 -0.47 -2.29
N THR A 422 19.35 -0.52 -0.98
CA THR A 422 20.35 -0.93 0.01
C THR A 422 20.55 -2.42 0.16
N PHE A 423 19.69 -3.22 -0.45
CA PHE A 423 19.90 -4.66 -0.53
C PHE A 423 20.88 -4.97 -1.66
N LYS A 424 21.69 -6.02 -1.45
CA LYS A 424 22.63 -6.50 -2.46
C LYS A 424 21.85 -6.94 -3.70
N GLN A 425 22.19 -6.36 -4.84
CA GLN A 425 21.64 -6.81 -6.12
C GLN A 425 22.14 -8.23 -6.43
N PHE A 426 21.23 -9.08 -6.91
CA PHE A 426 21.43 -10.52 -7.01
C PHE A 426 22.02 -10.93 -8.36
N ASP A 427 22.75 -12.03 -8.36
CA ASP A 427 23.15 -12.69 -9.60
C ASP A 427 21.91 -13.38 -10.19
N LEU A 428 21.64 -13.23 -11.48
CA LEU A 428 20.49 -13.84 -12.14
C LEU A 428 20.44 -15.35 -11.93
N LYS A 429 21.60 -16.01 -11.92
CA LYS A 429 21.71 -17.46 -11.69
C LYS A 429 21.28 -17.91 -10.30
N THR A 430 21.16 -17.04 -9.30
CA THR A 430 20.69 -17.45 -7.96
C THR A 430 19.17 -17.53 -7.89
N ILE A 431 18.48 -16.84 -8.80
CA ILE A 431 17.01 -16.76 -8.83
C ILE A 431 16.44 -17.57 -9.99
N PHE A 432 17.11 -17.53 -11.15
CA PHE A 432 16.64 -18.15 -12.38
C PHE A 432 17.51 -19.35 -12.77
N SER A 433 16.85 -20.43 -13.19
CA SER A 433 17.46 -21.67 -13.69
C SER A 433 17.85 -21.54 -15.16
N SER A 434 17.09 -20.77 -15.94
CA SER A 434 17.36 -20.50 -17.34
C SER A 434 16.84 -19.13 -17.77
N TYR A 435 17.34 -18.68 -18.91
CA TYR A 435 16.88 -17.47 -19.57
C TYR A 435 17.08 -17.57 -21.08
N SER A 436 16.22 -16.93 -21.85
CA SER A 436 16.25 -16.91 -23.31
C SER A 436 15.76 -15.58 -23.85
N ALA A 437 16.11 -15.28 -25.10
CA ALA A 437 15.59 -14.12 -25.82
C ALA A 437 15.05 -14.57 -27.17
N LEU A 438 13.88 -14.05 -27.55
CA LEU A 438 13.24 -14.30 -28.83
C LEU A 438 13.42 -13.09 -29.76
N GLY A 439 14.01 -13.34 -30.92
CA GLY A 439 14.30 -12.41 -32.01
C GLY A 439 15.17 -13.08 -33.07
N ALA A 440 15.13 -12.63 -34.32
CA ALA A 440 15.89 -13.26 -35.41
C ALA A 440 17.40 -13.17 -35.16
N GLY A 441 18.03 -14.32 -34.88
CA GLY A 441 19.45 -14.41 -34.50
C GLY A 441 19.78 -13.79 -33.14
N ALA A 442 18.83 -13.78 -32.19
CA ALA A 442 19.08 -13.33 -30.84
C ALA A 442 20.14 -14.20 -30.15
N SER A 443 21.14 -13.57 -29.55
CA SER A 443 22.12 -14.22 -28.67
C SER A 443 22.03 -13.63 -27.27
N VAL A 444 22.23 -14.46 -26.25
CA VAL A 444 22.11 -14.06 -24.85
C VAL A 444 23.46 -14.22 -24.14
N SER A 445 23.85 -13.22 -23.36
CA SER A 445 25.05 -13.24 -22.53
C SER A 445 24.76 -12.77 -21.11
N THR A 446 25.37 -13.44 -20.13
CA THR A 446 25.39 -13.01 -18.73
C THR A 446 26.83 -12.94 -18.20
N LYS A 447 27.74 -12.34 -19.00
CA LYS A 447 29.13 -12.10 -18.59
C LYS A 447 29.19 -11.33 -17.27
N ASP A 448 28.35 -10.30 -17.13
CA ASP A 448 27.99 -9.78 -15.82
C ASP A 448 26.89 -10.69 -15.24
N PRO A 449 27.10 -11.35 -14.10
CA PRO A 449 26.14 -12.31 -13.56
C PRO A 449 24.80 -11.67 -13.16
N LYS A 450 24.72 -10.33 -13.06
CA LYS A 450 23.50 -9.58 -12.68
C LYS A 450 22.72 -9.07 -13.89
N VAL A 451 23.30 -9.15 -15.09
CA VAL A 451 22.75 -8.53 -16.30
C VAL A 451 22.64 -9.56 -17.40
N LEU A 452 21.44 -9.66 -17.96
CA LEU A 452 21.22 -10.36 -19.21
C LEU A 452 21.36 -9.36 -20.36
N VAL A 453 22.25 -9.64 -21.31
CA VAL A 453 22.37 -8.89 -22.56
C VAL A 453 21.82 -9.76 -23.67
N ALA A 454 20.79 -9.27 -24.36
CA ALA A 454 20.21 -9.87 -25.55
C ALA A 454 20.59 -9.04 -26.78
N ASP A 455 21.49 -9.58 -27.59
CA ASP A 455 21.94 -8.97 -28.85
C ASP A 455 21.17 -9.58 -30.02
N LEU A 456 20.57 -8.73 -30.86
CA LEU A 456 19.80 -9.17 -32.02
C LEU A 456 20.62 -9.03 -33.30
N ALA A 457 20.91 -10.15 -33.97
CA ALA A 457 21.58 -10.11 -35.28
C ALA A 457 20.75 -9.34 -36.33
N THR A 458 19.42 -9.43 -36.25
CA THR A 458 18.50 -8.58 -37.02
C THR A 458 17.65 -7.75 -36.05
N PRO A 459 17.76 -6.41 -36.08
CA PRO A 459 16.97 -5.54 -35.23
C PRO A 459 15.46 -5.79 -35.36
N ALA A 460 14.73 -5.79 -34.24
CA ALA A 460 13.32 -6.15 -34.15
C ALA A 460 12.48 -5.05 -33.50
N SER A 461 11.21 -4.91 -33.89
CA SER A 461 10.31 -3.93 -33.26
C SER A 461 9.86 -4.34 -31.85
N LYS A 462 9.99 -5.63 -31.53
CA LYS A 462 9.68 -6.23 -30.24
C LYS A 462 10.74 -7.26 -29.88
N VAL A 463 11.21 -7.21 -28.64
CA VAL A 463 12.12 -8.18 -28.02
C VAL A 463 11.40 -8.82 -26.86
N VAL A 464 11.53 -10.13 -26.73
CA VAL A 464 10.97 -10.89 -25.61
C VAL A 464 12.11 -11.59 -24.91
N VAL A 465 12.26 -11.33 -23.62
CA VAL A 465 13.23 -12.03 -22.77
C VAL A 465 12.45 -12.86 -21.77
N THR A 466 12.74 -14.14 -21.71
CA THR A 466 12.09 -15.10 -20.82
C THR A 466 13.07 -15.57 -19.76
N PHE A 467 12.63 -15.64 -18.52
CA PHE A 467 13.35 -16.20 -17.37
C PHE A 467 12.53 -17.34 -16.77
N THR A 468 13.17 -18.43 -16.39
CA THR A 468 12.52 -19.50 -15.63
C THR A 468 13.09 -19.50 -14.21
N ALA A 469 12.23 -19.40 -13.20
CA ALA A 469 12.66 -19.49 -11.81
C ALA A 469 13.35 -20.82 -11.51
N ARG A 470 14.18 -20.84 -10.47
CA ARG A 470 14.68 -22.08 -9.89
C ARG A 470 13.56 -22.89 -9.24
N ASP A 471 13.88 -24.12 -8.89
CA ASP A 471 13.07 -24.94 -8.00
C ASP A 471 12.96 -24.30 -6.60
N ALA A 472 12.03 -24.81 -5.78
CA ALA A 472 11.80 -24.30 -4.43
C ALA A 472 13.10 -24.24 -3.59
N LYS A 473 13.93 -25.28 -3.66
CA LYS A 473 15.22 -25.33 -2.96
C LYS A 473 16.18 -24.24 -3.44
N GLY A 474 16.25 -23.99 -4.74
CA GLY A 474 17.07 -22.95 -5.32
C GLY A 474 16.60 -21.55 -4.95
N LEU A 475 15.28 -21.31 -4.90
CA LEU A 475 14.73 -20.04 -4.43
C LEU A 475 15.01 -19.79 -2.94
N VAL A 476 14.91 -20.81 -2.08
CA VAL A 476 15.34 -20.70 -0.66
C VAL A 476 16.82 -20.35 -0.55
N ALA A 477 17.66 -20.95 -1.40
CA ALA A 477 19.10 -20.69 -1.42
C ALA A 477 19.49 -19.37 -2.13
N SER A 478 18.54 -18.64 -2.71
CA SER A 478 18.81 -17.45 -3.52
C SER A 478 19.26 -16.23 -2.69
N GLY A 479 19.04 -16.27 -1.37
CA GLY A 479 19.24 -15.15 -0.46
C GLY A 479 18.08 -14.14 -0.45
N LEU A 480 16.98 -14.45 -1.14
CA LEU A 480 15.74 -13.69 -1.02
C LEU A 480 15.08 -14.00 0.32
N GLU A 481 14.80 -12.95 1.08
CA GLU A 481 13.97 -12.98 2.28
C GLU A 481 12.49 -13.06 1.90
N GLY A 482 11.79 -14.09 2.40
CA GLY A 482 10.35 -14.26 2.18
C GLY A 482 9.57 -13.05 2.70
N HIS A 483 8.53 -12.66 1.96
CA HIS A 483 7.66 -11.50 2.21
C HIS A 483 8.35 -10.13 2.22
N HIS A 484 9.66 -10.08 2.05
CA HIS A 484 10.47 -8.86 2.14
C HIS A 484 11.34 -8.61 0.90
N SER A 485 11.46 -9.61 0.02
CA SER A 485 12.20 -9.47 -1.23
C SER A 485 11.32 -9.16 -2.42
N TYR A 486 11.64 -8.07 -3.11
CA TYR A 486 10.84 -7.56 -4.21
C TYR A 486 11.73 -7.16 -5.38
N LEU A 487 11.41 -7.66 -6.57
CA LEU A 487 12.26 -7.57 -7.76
C LEU A 487 11.54 -6.84 -8.88
N TRP A 488 12.19 -5.95 -9.61
CA TRP A 488 11.63 -5.40 -10.84
C TRP A 488 12.62 -5.49 -12.00
N PRO A 489 12.12 -5.51 -13.26
CA PRO A 489 12.99 -5.42 -14.40
C PRO A 489 13.49 -3.98 -14.58
N ARG A 490 14.80 -3.80 -14.55
CA ARG A 490 15.48 -2.66 -15.13
C ARG A 490 15.90 -3.02 -16.54
N VAL A 491 15.39 -2.25 -17.49
CA VAL A 491 15.61 -2.44 -18.92
C VAL A 491 16.50 -1.31 -19.41
N HIS A 492 17.42 -1.63 -20.29
CA HIS A 492 18.06 -0.70 -21.20
C HIS A 492 17.86 -1.22 -22.63
N ALA A 493 17.49 -0.36 -23.56
CA ALA A 493 17.34 -0.75 -24.96
C ALA A 493 18.07 0.21 -25.89
N THR A 494 18.70 -0.37 -26.90
CA THR A 494 19.43 0.33 -27.96
C THR A 494 18.79 0.00 -29.30
N GLY A 495 18.75 0.98 -30.20
CA GLY A 495 18.03 0.86 -31.47
C GLY A 495 17.79 2.22 -32.12
N ASP A 496 16.92 2.26 -33.12
CA ASP A 496 16.59 3.46 -33.88
C ASP A 496 16.09 4.58 -32.95
N GLY A 497 16.88 5.65 -32.78
CA GLY A 497 16.51 6.75 -31.88
C GLY A 497 16.47 6.40 -30.39
N LEU A 498 16.93 5.20 -29.99
CA LEU A 498 17.08 4.80 -28.59
C LEU A 498 18.53 4.99 -28.14
N ALA A 499 18.75 5.86 -27.15
CA ALA A 499 20.09 6.24 -26.68
C ALA A 499 20.62 5.38 -25.49
N ASP A 500 20.39 4.06 -25.50
CA ASP A 500 20.69 3.16 -24.35
C ASP A 500 20.09 3.70 -23.03
N GLN A 501 18.87 4.24 -23.11
CA GLN A 501 18.23 4.85 -21.96
C GLN A 501 17.81 3.77 -20.96
N ARG A 502 18.08 4.04 -19.68
CA ARG A 502 17.66 3.19 -18.57
C ARG A 502 16.21 3.45 -18.22
N HIS A 503 15.42 2.38 -18.08
CA HIS A 503 14.07 2.42 -17.55
C HIS A 503 13.86 1.32 -16.49
N ASP A 504 13.52 1.73 -15.28
CA ASP A 504 13.14 0.82 -14.20
C ASP A 504 11.62 0.62 -14.30
N ALA A 505 11.13 -0.60 -14.59
CA ALA A 505 9.71 -0.93 -14.72
C ALA A 505 9.05 -1.07 -13.34
N LYS A 506 9.10 0.03 -12.59
CA LYS A 506 8.84 0.21 -11.16
C LYS A 506 7.52 -0.34 -10.64
N ALA A 507 6.50 -0.42 -11.50
CA ALA A 507 5.16 -0.88 -11.14
C ALA A 507 4.80 -2.26 -11.74
N ARG A 508 5.81 -3.03 -12.15
CA ARG A 508 5.67 -4.37 -12.74
C ARG A 508 6.66 -5.35 -12.10
N GLY A 509 6.66 -5.38 -10.77
CA GLY A 509 7.60 -6.16 -9.96
C GLY A 509 7.06 -7.52 -9.54
N LEU A 510 7.96 -8.34 -9.00
CA LEU A 510 7.73 -9.64 -8.40
C LEU A 510 7.95 -9.57 -6.89
N VAL A 511 7.28 -10.45 -6.15
CA VAL A 511 7.59 -10.74 -4.75
C VAL A 511 8.06 -12.15 -4.55
N TYR A 512 8.92 -12.35 -3.59
CA TYR A 512 9.16 -13.67 -3.05
C TYR A 512 8.40 -13.85 -1.74
N TYR A 513 7.44 -14.79 -1.70
CA TYR A 513 6.67 -15.09 -0.49
C TYR A 513 7.39 -16.06 0.47
N GLY A 514 8.53 -16.63 0.09
CA GLY A 514 9.07 -17.81 0.78
C GLY A 514 8.39 -19.09 0.31
N VAL A 515 9.00 -20.23 0.65
CA VAL A 515 8.43 -21.57 0.45
C VAL A 515 7.72 -21.99 1.71
#